data_AF-A0A351I798-F1
#
_entry.id   AF-A0A351I798-F1
#
_cell.length_a   1.000
_cell.length_b   1.000
_cell.length_c   1.000
_cell.angle_alpha   90.00
_cell.angle_beta   90.00
_cell.angle_gamma   90.00
#
_symmetry.space_group_name_H-M   'P 1'
#
loop_
_entity.id
_entity.type
_entity.pdbx_description
1 polymer ?
#
loop_
_entity_poly.entity_id
_entity_poly.type
_entity_poly.pdbx_seq_one_letter_code
_entity_poly.pdbx_strand_id
1 'polypeptide(L)'
;MHLEKNVLLAVTLSIIVILVYPMILAKINPDLVSPAQKSQLVQKHVVVEKNIDIKTSQTEFVNELPSNAITENLYTDRYVLDLTNIGGSISRILMKDSKRKRDIAIVAKAINLAGILSVDGKGILSGVSSQPFLIHNDTKTFFFENKELRLEKNISFLKDNYGLDTVIKITNKTAQNQDLAFDITAASNISKSEIDEARYIELDIHYKDGSVKKFTGNKLLTYNRLYKNDIDWISLKNKYYAIIAKPDFDSKGVFTKNIAGEPVLGFIIEDDKVMPGETKTYKINFYIGPMEIKELEKIDPGFTKALNFGFLTSISLILLSILQFFYSIFHNYGLSILLLTLCINLFLYPLTFKSLKSMQKLQELGPHIEKIRQENKDNPTKLNKEIMELYRRYKVNPMGGCLPMVLQMPVFIALYNTLSRSVELKNAPFLWIKDLSMPDAFFHLSGNIPLLGSAINLLPILMIGAMILQQKISQSTTGSSQSEQQRLIANIMPVMFGFIFYSLPSGLVLYWLTSTVVTSSMQFFMFKKAANV
;
A
#
# COMPACT_ATOMS: atom_id res chain seq x y z
N MET A 1 30.07 -21.76 -27.22
CA MET A 1 29.26 -20.83 -28.05
C MET A 1 27.74 -21.09 -28.03
N HIS A 2 27.24 -22.33 -28.07
CA HIS A 2 25.77 -22.58 -28.02
C HIS A 2 25.12 -22.31 -26.65
N LEU A 3 25.83 -22.55 -25.55
CA LEU A 3 25.32 -22.34 -24.19
C LEU A 3 25.17 -20.85 -23.83
N GLU A 4 26.05 -19.99 -24.34
CA GLU A 4 25.94 -18.54 -24.18
C GLU A 4 24.76 -17.96 -24.96
N LYS A 5 24.49 -18.47 -26.17
CA LYS A 5 23.29 -18.07 -26.92
C LYS A 5 22.02 -18.45 -26.18
N ASN A 6 21.93 -19.63 -25.60
CA ASN A 6 20.72 -20.07 -24.88
C ASN A 6 20.52 -19.34 -23.55
N VAL A 7 21.60 -18.99 -22.84
CA VAL A 7 21.53 -18.20 -21.60
C VAL A 7 21.26 -16.74 -21.91
N LEU A 8 21.90 -16.16 -22.93
CA LEU A 8 21.56 -14.84 -23.43
C LEU A 8 20.10 -14.83 -23.84
N LEU A 9 19.63 -15.83 -24.61
CA LEU A 9 18.23 -15.96 -24.99
C LEU A 9 17.32 -16.12 -23.78
N ALA A 10 17.69 -16.87 -22.74
CA ALA A 10 16.90 -17.03 -21.52
C ALA A 10 16.86 -15.78 -20.64
N VAL A 11 17.96 -15.04 -20.53
CA VAL A 11 18.03 -13.74 -19.85
C VAL A 11 17.27 -12.69 -20.65
N THR A 12 17.42 -12.69 -21.97
CA THR A 12 16.66 -11.80 -22.86
C THR A 12 15.18 -12.15 -22.83
N LEU A 13 14.81 -13.44 -22.81
CA LEU A 13 13.43 -13.91 -22.61
C LEU A 13 12.90 -13.58 -21.22
N SER A 14 13.71 -13.66 -20.17
CA SER A 14 13.29 -13.29 -18.82
C SER A 14 13.10 -11.78 -18.70
N ILE A 15 13.97 -10.98 -19.32
CA ILE A 15 13.83 -9.53 -19.42
C ILE A 15 12.63 -9.17 -20.29
N ILE A 16 12.44 -9.83 -21.44
CA ILE A 16 11.27 -9.67 -22.30
C ILE A 16 10.02 -10.08 -21.52
N VAL A 17 10.01 -11.19 -20.80
CA VAL A 17 8.87 -11.60 -19.97
C VAL A 17 8.64 -10.56 -18.88
N ILE A 18 9.65 -10.04 -18.18
CA ILE A 18 9.47 -9.00 -17.15
C ILE A 18 9.00 -7.66 -17.76
N LEU A 19 9.42 -7.31 -18.98
CA LEU A 19 9.05 -6.08 -19.69
C LEU A 19 7.68 -6.18 -20.40
N VAL A 20 7.36 -7.36 -20.92
CA VAL A 20 6.15 -7.67 -21.69
C VAL A 20 5.03 -8.20 -20.79
N TYR A 21 5.33 -8.79 -19.63
CA TYR A 21 4.33 -9.23 -18.66
C TYR A 21 3.42 -8.07 -18.20
N PRO A 22 3.93 -6.86 -17.91
CA PRO A 22 3.10 -5.67 -17.72
C PRO A 22 2.24 -5.32 -18.95
N MET A 23 2.75 -5.51 -20.18
CA MET A 23 2.01 -5.25 -21.43
C MET A 23 0.99 -6.34 -21.80
N ILE A 24 1.18 -7.57 -21.34
CA ILE A 24 0.20 -8.66 -21.48
C ILE A 24 -0.89 -8.49 -20.41
N LEU A 25 -0.50 -8.14 -19.17
CA LEU A 25 -1.44 -7.72 -18.12
C LEU A 25 -2.28 -6.51 -18.54
N ALA A 26 -1.68 -5.54 -19.23
CA ALA A 26 -2.36 -4.41 -19.87
C ALA A 26 -3.44 -4.82 -20.86
N LYS A 27 -3.21 -5.88 -21.65
CA LYS A 27 -4.13 -6.36 -22.67
C LYS A 27 -5.25 -7.23 -22.11
N ILE A 28 -4.99 -7.90 -20.98
CA ILE A 28 -5.96 -8.74 -20.25
C ILE A 28 -6.78 -7.90 -19.25
N ASN A 29 -6.23 -6.80 -18.75
CA ASN A 29 -6.89 -5.81 -17.90
C ASN A 29 -6.46 -4.39 -18.35
N PRO A 30 -7.27 -3.72 -19.19
CA PRO A 30 -6.94 -2.40 -19.76
C PRO A 30 -6.78 -1.25 -18.75
N ASP A 31 -7.08 -1.50 -17.47
CA ASP A 31 -6.94 -0.53 -16.37
C ASP A 31 -5.66 -0.72 -15.53
N LEU A 32 -4.81 -1.70 -15.85
CA LEU A 32 -3.52 -1.92 -15.17
C LEU A 32 -2.34 -1.13 -15.78
N VAL A 33 -2.57 -0.40 -16.87
CA VAL A 33 -1.54 0.41 -17.53
C VAL A 33 -1.50 1.81 -16.94
N SER A 34 -0.30 2.31 -16.66
CA SER A 34 -0.05 3.71 -16.33
C SER A 34 -0.85 4.67 -17.24
N PRO A 35 -1.48 5.73 -16.71
CA PRO A 35 -2.26 6.70 -17.49
C PRO A 35 -1.48 7.37 -18.64
N ALA A 36 -0.15 7.25 -18.67
CA ALA A 36 0.72 7.87 -19.67
C ALA A 36 0.41 7.45 -21.12
N GLN A 37 -0.18 6.26 -21.37
CA GLN A 37 -0.49 5.81 -22.73
C GLN A 37 -1.87 6.23 -23.27
N LYS A 38 -2.82 6.63 -22.42
CA LYS A 38 -4.14 7.11 -22.88
C LYS A 38 -4.09 8.53 -23.47
N SER A 39 -2.99 9.26 -23.25
CA SER A 39 -2.85 10.67 -23.66
C SER A 39 -2.47 10.88 -25.13
N GLN A 40 -2.16 9.82 -25.90
CA GLN A 40 -1.69 9.96 -27.29
C GLN A 40 -2.76 9.78 -28.37
N LEU A 41 -4.02 9.49 -28.03
CA LEU A 41 -5.09 9.32 -29.03
C LEU A 41 -5.97 10.56 -29.24
N VAL A 42 -5.70 11.67 -28.53
CA VAL A 42 -6.47 12.92 -28.71
C VAL A 42 -5.51 14.10 -28.83
N GLN A 43 -4.87 14.24 -30.00
CA GLN A 43 -4.36 15.54 -30.44
C GLN A 43 -4.58 15.73 -31.94
N LYS A 44 -5.57 16.58 -32.26
CA LYS A 44 -5.46 17.52 -33.38
C LYS A 44 -6.21 18.79 -32.99
N HIS A 45 -5.48 19.77 -32.45
CA HIS A 45 -5.38 21.17 -32.90
C HIS A 45 -4.52 21.96 -31.90
N VAL A 46 -3.74 22.90 -32.44
CA VAL A 46 -2.56 23.55 -31.84
C VAL A 46 -2.86 25.01 -31.47
N VAL A 47 -2.06 25.53 -30.53
CA VAL A 47 -1.69 26.94 -30.18
C VAL A 47 -2.78 27.71 -29.40
N VAL A 48 -2.56 28.39 -28.26
CA VAL A 48 -1.54 29.37 -27.83
C VAL A 48 -1.57 29.51 -26.29
N GLU A 49 -0.40 29.62 -25.65
CA GLU A 49 -0.25 30.02 -24.24
C GLU A 49 -0.66 31.47 -23.99
N LYS A 50 -1.51 31.70 -22.98
CA LYS A 50 -1.37 32.82 -22.03
C LYS A 50 -2.30 32.65 -20.82
N ASN A 51 -1.69 32.71 -19.63
CA ASN A 51 -2.21 33.07 -18.30
C ASN A 51 -3.73 33.02 -18.11
N ILE A 52 -4.25 32.13 -17.25
CA ILE A 52 -5.50 32.34 -16.49
C ILE A 52 -5.51 31.51 -15.19
N ASP A 53 -6.03 32.19 -14.16
CA ASP A 53 -6.60 31.74 -12.90
C ASP A 53 -7.09 30.30 -12.79
N ILE A 54 -6.96 29.79 -11.57
CA ILE A 54 -7.56 28.55 -11.08
C ILE A 54 -9.09 28.70 -11.12
N LYS A 55 -9.71 28.37 -12.25
CA LYS A 55 -11.12 27.95 -12.31
C LYS A 55 -11.16 26.46 -12.57
N THR A 56 -11.67 25.75 -11.57
CA THR A 56 -12.01 24.33 -11.57
C THR A 56 -12.95 24.03 -12.74
N SER A 57 -12.42 23.47 -13.83
CA SER A 57 -13.26 22.96 -14.93
C SER A 57 -13.95 21.68 -14.49
N GLN A 58 -15.27 21.81 -14.30
CA GLN A 58 -16.22 20.71 -14.21
C GLN A 58 -16.02 19.78 -15.42
N THR A 59 -15.76 18.51 -15.14
CA THR A 59 -15.89 17.42 -16.12
C THR A 59 -17.05 16.56 -15.65
N GLU A 60 -17.93 16.20 -16.58
CA GLU A 60 -19.22 15.53 -16.39
C GLU A 60 -19.18 14.32 -15.43
N PHE A 61 -20.11 14.25 -14.46
CA PHE A 61 -20.34 13.06 -13.63
C PHE A 61 -21.84 12.81 -13.41
N VAL A 62 -22.29 11.58 -13.71
CA VAL A 62 -23.55 11.02 -13.21
C VAL A 62 -23.35 10.68 -11.73
N ASN A 63 -24.28 11.09 -10.84
CA ASN A 63 -24.32 10.93 -9.35
C ASN A 63 -24.06 12.18 -8.49
N GLU A 64 -24.42 13.37 -8.95
CA GLU A 64 -24.53 14.51 -8.04
C GLU A 64 -25.75 14.35 -7.11
N LEU A 65 -25.69 14.98 -5.94
CA LEU A 65 -26.86 15.11 -5.07
C LEU A 65 -28.01 15.77 -5.86
N PRO A 66 -29.28 15.48 -5.53
CA PRO A 66 -30.42 16.17 -6.13
C PRO A 66 -30.22 17.70 -6.10
N SER A 67 -30.68 18.41 -7.13
CA SER A 67 -30.49 19.86 -7.24
C SER A 67 -31.12 20.67 -6.09
N ASN A 68 -32.06 20.08 -5.37
CA ASN A 68 -32.71 20.63 -4.18
C ASN A 68 -32.08 20.15 -2.85
N ALA A 69 -30.95 19.44 -2.89
CA ALA A 69 -30.25 19.01 -1.70
C ALA A 69 -29.66 20.20 -0.96
N ILE A 70 -29.96 20.27 0.33
CA ILE A 70 -29.37 21.23 1.27
C ILE A 70 -28.11 20.58 1.82
N THR A 71 -27.01 21.32 1.80
CA THR A 71 -25.72 20.88 2.36
C THR A 71 -25.26 21.87 3.42
N GLU A 72 -24.91 21.37 4.59
CA GLU A 72 -24.38 22.16 5.70
C GLU A 72 -22.96 21.69 6.06
N ASN A 73 -22.09 22.63 6.37
CA ASN A 73 -20.71 22.33 6.71
C ASN A 73 -20.54 22.26 8.24
N LEU A 74 -19.98 21.15 8.71
CA LEU A 74 -19.62 20.95 10.11
C LEU A 74 -18.11 21.00 10.28
N TYR A 75 -17.65 22.04 10.97
CA TYR A 75 -16.23 22.26 11.25
C TYR A 75 -15.86 21.68 12.61
N THR A 76 -14.78 20.90 12.62
CA THR A 76 -14.15 20.39 13.82
C THR A 76 -12.64 20.63 13.78
N ASP A 77 -11.94 20.22 14.84
CA ASP A 77 -10.48 20.35 14.95
C ASP A 77 -9.75 19.53 13.88
N ARG A 78 -10.28 18.35 13.54
CA ARG A 78 -9.67 17.39 12.60
C ARG A 78 -10.41 17.25 11.26
N TYR A 79 -11.65 17.71 11.15
CA TYR A 79 -12.47 17.53 9.95
C TYR A 79 -13.24 18.78 9.53
N VAL A 80 -13.54 18.85 8.24
CA VAL A 80 -14.68 19.58 7.68
C VAL A 80 -15.58 18.55 7.01
N LEU A 81 -16.78 18.36 7.55
CA LEU A 81 -17.78 17.47 6.96
C LEU A 81 -18.82 18.28 6.21
N ASP A 82 -19.21 17.78 5.05
CA ASP A 82 -20.41 18.25 4.38
C ASP A 82 -21.54 17.28 4.70
N LEU A 83 -22.60 17.80 5.29
CA LEU A 83 -23.79 17.06 5.70
C LEU A 83 -24.90 17.38 4.72
N THR A 84 -25.58 16.36 4.20
CA THR A 84 -26.72 16.55 3.30
C THR A 84 -28.03 16.15 3.97
N ASN A 85 -29.07 16.94 3.71
CA ASN A 85 -30.42 16.58 4.11
C ASN A 85 -30.91 15.30 3.40
N ILE A 86 -30.42 15.00 2.20
CA ILE A 86 -30.83 13.81 1.45
C ILE A 86 -30.29 12.56 2.14
N GLY A 87 -31.20 11.71 2.59
CA GLY A 87 -30.88 10.51 3.36
C GLY A 87 -30.27 10.78 4.73
N GLY A 88 -30.17 12.05 5.17
CA GLY A 88 -29.52 12.47 6.42
C GLY A 88 -28.13 11.85 6.56
N SER A 89 -27.22 12.23 5.67
CA SER A 89 -25.95 11.52 5.47
C SER A 89 -24.76 12.47 5.33
N ILE A 90 -23.55 11.92 5.50
CA ILE A 90 -22.31 12.66 5.26
C ILE A 90 -21.94 12.49 3.78
N SER A 91 -21.83 13.60 3.06
CA SER A 91 -21.61 13.64 1.61
C SER A 91 -20.15 13.88 1.24
N ARG A 92 -19.39 14.59 2.10
CA ARG A 92 -17.97 14.87 1.91
C ARG A 92 -17.24 14.87 3.24
N ILE A 93 -15.99 14.41 3.22
CA ILE A 93 -15.09 14.42 4.38
C ILE A 93 -13.75 14.99 3.95
N LEU A 94 -13.43 16.19 4.44
CA LEU A 94 -12.12 16.80 4.34
C LEU A 94 -11.43 16.67 5.70
N MET A 95 -10.29 15.98 5.73
CA MET A 95 -9.48 15.79 6.92
C MET A 95 -8.38 16.86 6.97
N LYS A 96 -8.26 17.54 8.11
CA LYS A 96 -7.19 18.51 8.40
C LYS A 96 -5.96 17.78 8.91
N ASP A 97 -4.99 17.56 8.03
CA ASP A 97 -3.75 16.90 8.39
C ASP A 97 -2.68 17.93 8.82
N SER A 98 -2.72 18.31 10.09
CA SER A 98 -1.75 19.24 10.70
C SER A 98 -0.28 18.80 10.52
N LYS A 99 0.02 17.50 10.49
CA LYS A 99 1.38 16.99 10.33
C LYS A 99 1.87 17.19 8.89
N ARG A 100 0.98 17.05 7.92
CA ARG A 100 1.30 17.10 6.48
C ARG A 100 0.95 18.43 5.82
N LYS A 101 0.46 19.40 6.60
CA LYS A 101 0.14 20.79 6.21
C LYS A 101 -0.74 20.91 4.97
N ARG A 102 -1.66 19.96 4.78
CA ARG A 102 -2.64 19.95 3.69
C ARG A 102 -3.95 19.36 4.19
N ASP A 103 -5.04 19.91 3.69
CA ASP A 103 -6.36 19.30 3.82
C ASP A 103 -6.48 18.18 2.78
N ILE A 104 -6.96 17.03 3.22
CA ILE A 104 -7.03 15.82 2.40
C ILE A 104 -8.48 15.41 2.33
N ALA A 105 -9.02 15.39 1.11
CA ALA A 105 -10.32 14.77 0.89
C ALA A 105 -10.18 13.27 1.14
N ILE A 106 -10.91 12.74 2.11
CA ILE A 106 -11.05 11.29 2.31
C ILE A 106 -12.25 10.80 1.51
N VAL A 107 -13.36 11.53 1.57
CA VAL A 107 -14.52 11.34 0.71
C VAL A 107 -14.66 12.62 -0.12
N ALA A 108 -14.32 12.55 -1.40
CA ALA A 108 -14.22 13.73 -2.27
C ALA A 108 -15.55 14.11 -2.92
N LYS A 109 -16.47 13.16 -3.08
CA LYS A 109 -17.75 13.35 -3.77
C LYS A 109 -18.85 12.59 -3.04
N ALA A 110 -20.02 13.23 -2.98
CA ALA A 110 -21.24 12.58 -2.55
C ALA A 110 -21.61 11.47 -3.52
N ILE A 111 -22.11 10.35 -3.00
CA ILE A 111 -22.79 9.34 -3.83
C ILE A 111 -24.26 9.40 -3.46
N ASN A 112 -25.10 9.75 -4.44
CA ASN A 112 -26.55 9.80 -4.24
C ASN A 112 -27.06 8.47 -3.66
N LEU A 113 -27.93 8.54 -2.65
CA LEU A 113 -28.52 7.40 -1.90
C LEU A 113 -27.54 6.57 -1.05
N ALA A 114 -26.24 6.81 -1.17
CA ALA A 114 -25.19 6.02 -0.51
C ALA A 114 -24.18 6.89 0.25
N GLY A 115 -24.61 8.06 0.76
CA GLY A 115 -23.79 8.81 1.71
C GLY A 115 -23.56 8.01 3.00
N ILE A 116 -22.48 8.32 3.73
CA ILE A 116 -22.18 7.65 5.00
C ILE A 116 -23.33 7.92 5.98
N LEU A 117 -23.77 6.89 6.70
CA LEU A 117 -24.98 6.83 7.54
C LEU A 117 -26.31 6.74 6.79
N SER A 118 -26.33 6.67 5.46
CA SER A 118 -27.58 6.42 4.72
C SER A 118 -28.22 5.11 5.18
N VAL A 119 -29.53 5.16 5.43
CA VAL A 119 -30.35 4.02 5.86
C VAL A 119 -31.39 3.76 4.78
N ASP A 120 -31.45 2.53 4.30
CA ASP A 120 -32.45 2.11 3.32
C ASP A 120 -32.81 0.64 3.48
N GLY A 121 -34.06 0.27 3.23
CA GLY A 121 -34.50 -1.10 3.47
C GLY A 121 -35.84 -1.46 2.87
N LYS A 122 -36.54 -2.37 3.53
CA LYS A 122 -37.89 -2.81 3.19
C LYS A 122 -38.90 -2.24 4.19
N GLY A 123 -40.18 -2.34 3.84
CA GLY A 123 -41.29 -1.93 4.70
C GLY A 123 -41.23 -0.44 5.02
N ILE A 124 -41.38 -0.09 6.30
CA ILE A 124 -41.37 1.31 6.77
C ILE A 124 -40.08 2.06 6.40
N LEU A 125 -38.94 1.36 6.20
CA LEU A 125 -37.64 1.96 5.85
C LEU A 125 -37.38 2.06 4.33
N SER A 126 -38.34 1.68 3.49
CA SER A 126 -38.18 1.70 2.04
C SER A 126 -38.06 3.11 1.48
N GLY A 127 -36.93 3.40 0.81
CA GLY A 127 -36.68 4.67 0.14
C GLY A 127 -36.24 5.80 1.06
N VAL A 128 -35.99 5.54 2.35
CA VAL A 128 -35.58 6.56 3.34
C VAL A 128 -34.27 7.25 2.94
N SER A 129 -33.37 6.54 2.25
CA SER A 129 -32.11 7.08 1.71
C SER A 129 -32.28 8.25 0.74
N SER A 130 -33.45 8.36 0.12
CA SER A 130 -33.80 9.42 -0.84
C SER A 130 -34.55 10.60 -0.21
N GLN A 131 -35.02 10.46 1.03
CA GLN A 131 -35.89 11.44 1.67
C GLN A 131 -35.08 12.60 2.27
N PRO A 132 -35.66 13.82 2.31
CA PRO A 132 -35.03 14.95 2.99
C PRO A 132 -35.20 14.84 4.51
N PHE A 133 -34.11 15.01 5.23
CA PHE A 133 -34.04 15.10 6.69
C PHE A 133 -33.94 16.57 7.13
N LEU A 134 -34.52 16.89 8.28
CA LEU A 134 -34.26 18.15 8.96
C LEU A 134 -32.89 18.08 9.63
N ILE A 135 -32.02 19.04 9.33
CA ILE A 135 -30.73 19.24 10.02
C ILE A 135 -30.98 20.26 11.14
N HIS A 136 -30.70 19.88 12.38
CA HIS A 136 -30.90 20.78 13.53
C HIS A 136 -29.66 21.66 13.77
N ASN A 137 -29.89 22.83 14.40
CA ASN A 137 -28.97 23.98 14.49
C ASN A 137 -27.57 23.73 15.09
N ASP A 138 -27.31 22.57 15.70
CA ASP A 138 -25.97 22.14 16.14
C ASP A 138 -25.23 21.29 15.09
N THR A 139 -25.81 21.13 13.90
CA THR A 139 -25.36 20.36 12.71
C THR A 139 -25.05 18.88 12.97
N LYS A 140 -25.29 18.38 14.18
CA LYS A 140 -24.94 17.01 14.57
C LYS A 140 -26.09 16.03 14.48
N THR A 141 -27.31 16.54 14.30
CA THR A 141 -28.52 15.72 14.36
C THR A 141 -29.33 15.82 13.08
N PHE A 142 -29.64 14.67 12.49
CA PHE A 142 -30.61 14.52 11.41
C PHE A 142 -31.92 13.97 11.96
N PHE A 143 -33.03 14.55 11.54
CA PHE A 143 -34.36 14.14 11.96
C PHE A 143 -35.27 13.91 10.76
N PHE A 144 -35.90 12.73 10.70
CA PHE A 144 -36.94 12.41 9.73
C PHE A 144 -38.12 11.77 10.44
N GLU A 145 -39.33 12.23 10.13
CA GLU A 145 -40.54 11.68 10.70
C GLU A 145 -41.65 11.63 9.65
N ASN A 146 -42.31 10.49 9.57
CA ASN A 146 -43.52 10.31 8.76
C ASN A 146 -44.65 9.70 9.62
N LYS A 147 -45.70 9.17 8.99
CA LYS A 147 -46.82 8.54 9.69
C LYS A 147 -46.44 7.20 10.34
N GLU A 148 -45.44 6.51 9.81
CA GLU A 148 -45.09 5.13 10.17
C GLU A 148 -43.87 5.05 11.10
N LEU A 149 -42.92 5.98 10.98
CA LEU A 149 -41.66 5.96 11.72
C LEU A 149 -41.13 7.35 12.06
N ARG A 150 -40.22 7.36 13.02
CA ARG A 150 -39.31 8.47 13.31
C ARG A 150 -37.88 7.96 13.31
N LEU A 151 -37.00 8.62 12.58
CA LEU A 151 -35.59 8.30 12.46
C LEU A 151 -34.75 9.50 12.90
N GLU A 152 -33.91 9.28 13.89
CA GLU A 152 -32.97 10.27 14.40
C GLU A 152 -31.54 9.75 14.21
N LYS A 153 -30.64 10.59 13.72
CA LYS A 153 -29.21 10.27 13.63
C LYS A 153 -28.43 11.34 14.32
N ASN A 154 -27.57 10.97 15.26
CA ASN A 154 -26.68 11.89 15.95
C ASN A 154 -25.23 11.54 15.64
N ILE A 155 -24.43 12.56 15.38
CA ILE A 155 -22.98 12.48 15.17
C ILE A 155 -22.27 13.19 16.33
N SER A 156 -21.42 12.44 17.03
CA SER A 156 -20.57 12.95 18.10
C SER A 156 -19.10 12.79 17.75
N PHE A 157 -18.33 13.85 17.92
CA PHE A 157 -16.90 13.85 17.63
C PHE A 157 -16.12 13.61 18.90
N LEU A 158 -15.11 12.76 18.80
CA LEU A 158 -14.14 12.60 19.86
C LEU A 158 -13.07 13.68 19.68
N LYS A 159 -12.79 14.43 20.76
CA LYS A 159 -11.90 15.61 20.70
C LYS A 159 -10.46 15.19 20.38
N ASP A 160 -9.76 15.98 19.58
CA ASP A 160 -8.35 15.83 19.21
C ASP A 160 -7.94 14.54 18.48
N ASN A 161 -8.89 13.69 18.08
CA ASN A 161 -8.63 12.43 17.40
C ASN A 161 -9.44 12.28 16.10
N TYR A 162 -9.24 11.16 15.40
CA TYR A 162 -9.91 10.86 14.13
C TYR A 162 -11.17 9.99 14.30
N GLY A 163 -11.73 9.93 15.52
CA GLY A 163 -12.89 9.12 15.85
C GLY A 163 -14.22 9.88 15.74
N LEU A 164 -15.27 9.16 15.31
CA LEU A 164 -16.62 9.70 15.18
C LEU A 164 -17.63 8.65 15.65
N ASP A 165 -18.42 8.99 16.66
CA ASP A 165 -19.45 8.12 17.20
C ASP A 165 -20.79 8.50 16.59
N THR A 166 -21.54 7.52 16.12
CA THR A 166 -22.87 7.76 15.57
C THR A 166 -23.92 6.91 16.25
N VAL A 167 -25.10 7.50 16.40
CA VAL A 167 -26.25 6.85 16.99
C VAL A 167 -27.43 7.03 16.05
N ILE A 168 -28.00 5.93 15.58
CA ILE A 168 -29.20 5.89 14.75
C ILE A 168 -30.32 5.33 15.60
N LYS A 169 -31.40 6.10 15.77
CA LYS A 169 -32.61 5.67 16.49
C LYS A 169 -33.75 5.53 15.51
N ILE A 170 -34.43 4.38 15.56
CA ILE A 170 -35.61 4.08 14.76
C ILE A 170 -36.77 3.82 15.70
N THR A 171 -37.79 4.69 15.64
CA THR A 171 -39.00 4.58 16.46
C THR A 171 -40.17 4.17 15.59
N ASN A 172 -40.86 3.11 15.99
CA ASN A 172 -42.08 2.65 15.31
C ASN A 172 -43.28 3.48 15.77
N LYS A 173 -43.95 4.15 14.84
CA LYS A 173 -45.17 4.94 15.11
C LYS A 173 -46.45 4.23 14.68
N THR A 174 -46.34 3.05 14.07
CA THR A 174 -47.50 2.24 13.70
C THR A 174 -48.09 1.54 14.92
N ALA A 175 -49.35 1.11 14.81
CA ALA A 175 -50.01 0.31 15.84
C ALA A 175 -49.64 -1.19 15.78
N GLN A 176 -48.78 -1.60 14.84
CA GLN A 176 -48.39 -2.99 14.62
C GLN A 176 -46.89 -3.18 14.81
N ASN A 177 -46.47 -4.41 15.11
CA ASN A 177 -45.07 -4.78 15.12
C ASN A 177 -44.50 -4.64 13.71
N GLN A 178 -43.31 -4.07 13.57
CA GLN A 178 -42.62 -3.94 12.29
C GLN A 178 -41.35 -4.79 12.31
N ASP A 179 -41.19 -5.61 11.28
CA ASP A 179 -39.95 -6.33 11.02
C ASP A 179 -38.98 -5.38 10.30
N LEU A 180 -37.77 -5.24 10.83
CA LEU A 180 -36.73 -4.37 10.31
C LEU A 180 -35.76 -5.18 9.44
N ALA A 181 -35.69 -4.81 8.16
CA ALA A 181 -34.74 -5.33 7.19
C ALA A 181 -34.18 -4.18 6.38
N PHE A 182 -32.96 -3.75 6.69
CA PHE A 182 -32.34 -2.55 6.13
C PHE A 182 -30.81 -2.60 6.13
N ASP A 183 -30.24 -1.73 5.31
CA ASP A 183 -28.82 -1.51 5.14
C ASP A 183 -28.42 -0.18 5.81
N ILE A 184 -27.28 -0.14 6.50
CA ILE A 184 -26.64 1.11 6.94
C ILE A 184 -25.33 1.29 6.18
N THR A 185 -25.21 2.38 5.43
CA THR A 185 -23.97 2.69 4.70
C THR A 185 -22.91 3.21 5.66
N ALA A 186 -21.73 2.57 5.66
CA ALA A 186 -20.62 2.92 6.54
C ALA A 186 -19.49 3.66 5.79
N ALA A 187 -19.25 3.34 4.53
CA ALA A 187 -18.24 4.02 3.71
C ALA A 187 -18.70 4.12 2.26
N SER A 188 -18.39 5.24 1.63
CA SER A 188 -18.81 5.55 0.25
C SER A 188 -17.71 6.34 -0.45
N ASN A 189 -17.07 5.72 -1.44
CA ASN A 189 -15.86 6.26 -2.07
C ASN A 189 -14.69 6.42 -1.07
N ILE A 190 -13.48 6.43 -1.59
CA ILE A 190 -12.31 6.97 -0.90
C ILE A 190 -11.47 7.71 -1.94
N SER A 191 -10.97 8.88 -1.57
CA SER A 191 -10.26 9.73 -2.51
C SER A 191 -9.13 8.99 -3.22
N LYS A 192 -9.07 9.25 -4.53
CA LYS A 192 -8.07 8.77 -5.49
C LYS A 192 -7.13 9.90 -5.92
N SER A 193 -7.16 11.03 -5.20
CA SER A 193 -6.46 12.26 -5.59
C SER A 193 -4.94 12.12 -5.57
N GLU A 194 -4.40 11.03 -5.03
CA GLU A 194 -2.96 10.79 -5.01
C GLU A 194 -2.55 9.75 -6.07
N ILE A 195 -1.43 10.01 -6.72
CA ILE A 195 -0.91 9.24 -7.86
C ILE A 195 -0.71 7.77 -7.44
N ASP A 196 -1.16 6.82 -8.29
CA ASP A 196 -1.04 5.36 -8.14
C ASP A 196 -1.94 4.67 -7.08
N GLU A 197 -3.04 5.29 -6.61
CA GLU A 197 -3.88 4.75 -5.53
C GLU A 197 -4.85 3.62 -5.88
N ALA A 198 -5.29 3.47 -7.14
CA ALA A 198 -6.37 2.53 -7.48
C ALA A 198 -6.06 1.06 -7.07
N ARG A 199 -4.78 0.66 -7.09
CA ARG A 199 -4.30 -0.67 -6.66
C ARG A 199 -4.23 -0.87 -5.15
N TYR A 200 -4.28 0.21 -4.37
CA TYR A 200 -4.24 0.19 -2.90
C TYR A 200 -5.63 0.34 -2.28
N ILE A 201 -6.68 0.58 -3.08
CA ILE A 201 -8.05 0.56 -2.58
C ILE A 201 -8.39 -0.87 -2.18
N GLU A 202 -8.68 -1.04 -0.89
CA GLU A 202 -8.97 -2.33 -0.27
C GLU A 202 -10.21 -2.18 0.64
N LEU A 203 -11.06 -3.20 0.60
CA LEU A 203 -12.15 -3.38 1.55
C LEU A 203 -11.80 -4.55 2.47
N ASP A 204 -11.84 -4.31 3.78
CA ASP A 204 -11.63 -5.35 4.78
C ASP A 204 -12.89 -5.58 5.60
N ILE A 205 -13.16 -6.84 5.92
CA ILE A 205 -14.14 -7.27 6.92
C ILE A 205 -13.37 -8.05 7.98
N HIS A 206 -13.34 -7.53 9.21
CA HIS A 206 -12.78 -8.22 10.37
C HIS A 206 -13.90 -8.83 11.20
N TYR A 207 -13.75 -10.11 11.52
CA TYR A 207 -14.69 -10.86 12.34
C TYR A 207 -14.19 -10.94 13.79
N LYS A 208 -15.10 -11.14 14.75
CA LYS A 208 -14.78 -11.30 16.18
C LYS A 208 -13.85 -12.51 16.44
N ASP A 209 -13.82 -13.49 15.54
CA ASP A 209 -12.88 -14.63 15.56
C ASP A 209 -11.42 -14.25 15.21
N GLY A 210 -11.19 -13.00 14.79
CA GLY A 210 -9.88 -12.47 14.40
C GLY A 210 -9.52 -12.61 12.93
N SER A 211 -10.35 -13.30 12.13
CA SER A 211 -10.14 -13.45 10.69
C SER A 211 -10.46 -12.15 9.94
N VAL A 212 -9.69 -11.87 8.88
CA VAL A 212 -9.89 -10.72 7.99
C VAL A 212 -10.16 -11.22 6.58
N LYS A 213 -11.30 -10.83 6.01
CA LYS A 213 -11.62 -11.05 4.59
C LYS A 213 -11.40 -9.77 3.81
N LYS A 214 -10.73 -9.89 2.66
CA LYS A 214 -10.21 -8.75 1.88
C LYS A 214 -10.74 -8.76 0.47
N PHE A 215 -11.06 -7.58 -0.05
CA PHE A 215 -11.46 -7.37 -1.44
C PHE A 215 -10.63 -6.25 -2.06
N THR A 216 -10.12 -6.50 -3.27
CA THR A 216 -9.25 -5.58 -4.01
C THR A 216 -9.59 -5.62 -5.50
N GLY A 217 -9.30 -4.53 -6.22
CA GLY A 217 -9.50 -4.44 -7.67
C GLY A 217 -10.96 -4.72 -8.08
N ASN A 218 -11.17 -5.49 -9.15
CA ASN A 218 -12.52 -5.75 -9.69
C ASN A 218 -13.46 -6.48 -8.72
N LYS A 219 -12.93 -7.16 -7.69
CA LYS A 219 -13.75 -7.80 -6.65
C LYS A 219 -14.47 -6.79 -5.76
N LEU A 220 -14.00 -5.55 -5.70
CA LEU A 220 -14.70 -4.44 -5.05
C LEU A 220 -16.06 -4.14 -5.74
N LEU A 221 -16.17 -4.50 -7.02
CA LEU A 221 -17.26 -4.08 -7.90
C LEU A 221 -18.32 -5.17 -8.11
N THR A 222 -18.13 -6.34 -7.51
CA THR A 222 -19.06 -7.46 -7.61
C THR A 222 -20.04 -7.38 -6.45
N TYR A 223 -21.34 -7.18 -6.74
CA TYR A 223 -22.42 -7.16 -5.74
C TYR A 223 -22.41 -8.46 -4.92
N ASN A 224 -21.83 -8.41 -3.72
CA ASN A 224 -21.74 -9.57 -2.84
C ASN A 224 -22.24 -9.14 -1.47
N ARG A 225 -23.56 -9.28 -1.23
CA ARG A 225 -24.06 -9.32 0.15
C ARG A 225 -23.46 -10.55 0.82
N LEU A 226 -22.74 -10.35 1.91
CA LEU A 226 -22.02 -11.38 2.63
C LEU A 226 -22.68 -11.58 3.98
N TYR A 227 -23.50 -12.61 4.08
CA TYR A 227 -24.12 -13.03 5.32
C TYR A 227 -23.14 -13.84 6.14
N LYS A 228 -22.62 -13.22 7.20
CA LYS A 228 -21.84 -13.86 8.26
C LYS A 228 -21.94 -12.93 9.47
N ASN A 229 -22.46 -13.46 10.57
CA ASN A 229 -22.56 -12.76 11.85
C ASN A 229 -21.16 -12.49 12.43
N ASP A 230 -21.12 -11.90 13.62
CA ASP A 230 -19.88 -11.65 14.38
C ASP A 230 -18.88 -10.77 13.63
N ILE A 231 -19.38 -9.75 12.94
CA ILE A 231 -18.57 -8.69 12.38
C ILE A 231 -18.09 -7.80 13.54
N ASP A 232 -16.79 -7.57 13.62
CA ASP A 232 -16.20 -6.64 14.60
C ASP A 232 -16.01 -5.26 13.97
N TRP A 233 -15.46 -5.18 12.75
CA TRP A 233 -15.43 -3.93 12.00
C TRP A 233 -15.28 -4.18 10.50
N ILE A 234 -15.64 -3.18 9.72
CA ILE A 234 -15.44 -3.11 8.27
C ILE A 234 -14.59 -1.88 7.94
N SER A 235 -13.80 -1.93 6.86
CA SER A 235 -13.06 -0.76 6.42
C SER A 235 -13.00 -0.60 4.91
N LEU A 236 -12.95 0.66 4.48
CA LEU A 236 -12.57 1.07 3.14
C LEU A 236 -11.32 1.94 3.27
N LYS A 237 -10.22 1.53 2.63
CA LYS A 237 -8.94 2.20 2.78
C LYS A 237 -8.22 2.34 1.43
N ASN A 238 -7.35 3.35 1.35
CA ASN A 238 -6.42 3.54 0.24
C ASN A 238 -4.99 3.29 0.72
N LYS A 239 -3.98 3.86 0.05
CA LYS A 239 -2.57 3.67 0.42
C LYS A 239 -2.25 4.17 1.83
N TYR A 240 -2.91 5.23 2.28
CA TYR A 240 -2.51 6.01 3.46
C TYR A 240 -3.62 6.28 4.47
N TYR A 241 -4.88 6.21 4.07
CA TYR A 241 -6.04 6.58 4.88
C TYR A 241 -7.08 5.48 4.88
N ALA A 242 -7.88 5.43 5.95
CA ALA A 242 -8.94 4.45 6.11
C ALA A 242 -10.20 5.07 6.72
N ILE A 243 -11.35 4.61 6.24
CA ILE A 243 -12.64 4.69 6.91
C ILE A 243 -12.87 3.31 7.54
N ILE A 244 -12.90 3.22 8.87
CA ILE A 244 -13.19 2.01 9.62
C ILE A 244 -14.50 2.24 10.37
N ALA A 245 -15.41 1.26 10.36
CA ALA A 245 -16.67 1.31 11.07
C ALA A 245 -16.85 0.05 11.91
N LYS A 246 -17.13 0.24 13.20
CA LYS A 246 -17.37 -0.82 14.19
C LYS A 246 -18.80 -0.71 14.72
N PRO A 247 -19.67 -1.71 14.50
CA PRO A 247 -21.03 -1.68 14.99
C PRO A 247 -21.09 -2.13 16.46
N ASP A 248 -21.90 -1.46 17.28
CA ASP A 248 -22.29 -1.89 18.63
C ASP A 248 -23.62 -2.66 18.61
N PHE A 249 -23.85 -3.39 17.51
CA PHE A 249 -25.04 -4.21 17.28
C PHE A 249 -24.68 -5.43 16.45
N ASP A 250 -25.49 -6.48 16.54
CA ASP A 250 -25.27 -7.71 15.79
C ASP A 250 -25.75 -7.57 14.34
N SER A 251 -24.82 -7.20 13.46
CA SER A 251 -25.04 -7.19 12.02
C SER A 251 -25.13 -8.61 11.47
N LYS A 252 -26.13 -8.88 10.61
CA LYS A 252 -26.31 -10.16 9.91
C LYS A 252 -25.27 -10.37 8.81
N GLY A 253 -24.70 -9.28 8.32
CA GLY A 253 -23.75 -9.33 7.22
C GLY A 253 -23.19 -7.96 6.84
N VAL A 254 -22.48 -7.95 5.72
CA VAL A 254 -21.92 -6.75 5.09
C VAL A 254 -22.38 -6.72 3.64
N PHE A 255 -22.74 -5.56 3.12
CA PHE A 255 -22.98 -5.38 1.69
C PHE A 255 -21.84 -4.60 1.04
N THR A 256 -21.53 -4.96 -0.20
CA THR A 256 -20.67 -4.18 -1.10
C THR A 256 -21.43 -3.82 -2.36
N LYS A 257 -21.42 -2.54 -2.75
CA LYS A 257 -22.04 -2.03 -3.98
C LYS A 257 -21.01 -1.23 -4.76
N ASN A 258 -21.14 -1.22 -6.09
CA ASN A 258 -20.47 -0.26 -6.95
C ASN A 258 -21.51 0.70 -7.50
N ILE A 259 -21.33 1.99 -7.22
CA ILE A 259 -22.20 3.05 -7.72
C ILE A 259 -21.35 4.00 -8.58
N ALA A 260 -21.56 3.96 -9.90
CA ALA A 260 -20.77 4.66 -10.92
C ALA A 260 -19.23 4.57 -10.78
N GLY A 261 -18.73 3.36 -10.53
CA GLY A 261 -17.29 3.10 -10.40
C GLY A 261 -16.73 3.33 -9.00
N GLU A 262 -17.57 3.69 -8.02
CA GLU A 262 -17.15 3.92 -6.64
C GLU A 262 -17.63 2.83 -5.68
N PRO A 263 -16.75 2.32 -4.80
CA PRO A 263 -17.11 1.30 -3.84
C PRO A 263 -17.93 1.90 -2.69
N VAL A 264 -18.99 1.18 -2.32
CA VAL A 264 -19.84 1.47 -1.17
C VAL A 264 -19.89 0.23 -0.29
N LEU A 265 -19.76 0.41 1.02
CA LEU A 265 -19.70 -0.64 2.02
C LEU A 265 -20.62 -0.29 3.20
N GLY A 266 -21.30 -1.29 3.76
CA GLY A 266 -22.12 -1.09 4.95
C GLY A 266 -22.61 -2.37 5.59
N PHE A 267 -23.37 -2.22 6.67
CA PHE A 267 -23.91 -3.30 7.48
C PHE A 267 -25.30 -3.72 6.99
N ILE A 268 -25.60 -5.01 7.14
CA ILE A 268 -26.92 -5.59 6.84
C ILE A 268 -27.60 -5.92 8.18
N ILE A 269 -28.76 -5.32 8.41
CA ILE A 269 -29.62 -5.62 9.56
C ILE A 269 -30.87 -6.29 9.02
N GLU A 270 -31.12 -7.53 9.47
CA GLU A 270 -32.30 -8.31 9.12
C GLU A 270 -32.77 -9.08 10.37
N ASP A 271 -34.03 -9.50 10.38
CA ASP A 271 -34.68 -10.22 11.48
C ASP A 271 -34.78 -9.45 12.82
N ASP A 272 -34.61 -8.14 12.82
CA ASP A 272 -34.86 -7.31 13.99
C ASP A 272 -36.33 -6.87 14.02
N LYS A 273 -36.88 -6.59 15.21
CA LYS A 273 -38.29 -6.24 15.38
C LYS A 273 -38.43 -5.05 16.29
N VAL A 274 -39.35 -4.16 15.95
CA VAL A 274 -39.68 -2.98 16.76
C VAL A 274 -41.18 -2.95 17.07
N MET A 275 -41.52 -2.94 18.37
CA MET A 275 -42.90 -2.88 18.84
C MET A 275 -43.50 -1.48 18.66
N PRO A 276 -44.83 -1.33 18.63
CA PRO A 276 -45.49 -0.03 18.62
C PRO A 276 -44.97 0.91 19.71
N GLY A 277 -44.49 2.09 19.31
CA GLY A 277 -43.91 3.09 20.22
C GLY A 277 -42.50 2.78 20.74
N GLU A 278 -41.93 1.61 20.42
CA GLU A 278 -40.55 1.26 20.80
C GLU A 278 -39.55 2.01 19.91
N THR A 279 -38.41 2.38 20.51
CA THR A 279 -37.25 2.92 19.81
C THR A 279 -36.10 1.93 19.87
N LYS A 280 -35.64 1.44 18.70
CA LYS A 280 -34.38 0.72 18.56
C LYS A 280 -33.22 1.68 18.33
N THR A 281 -32.05 1.35 18.89
CA THR A 281 -30.84 2.16 18.79
C THR A 281 -29.70 1.35 18.18
N TYR A 282 -29.08 1.86 17.13
CA TYR A 282 -27.92 1.29 16.45
C TYR A 282 -26.76 2.27 16.59
N LYS A 283 -25.67 1.87 17.24
CA LYS A 283 -24.47 2.71 17.36
C LYS A 283 -23.35 2.19 16.47
N ILE A 284 -22.58 3.11 15.88
CA ILE A 284 -21.42 2.79 15.07
C ILE A 284 -20.29 3.73 15.46
N ASN A 285 -19.14 3.17 15.80
CA ASN A 285 -17.90 3.91 16.04
C ASN A 285 -17.09 3.92 14.75
N PHE A 286 -16.74 5.11 14.28
CA PHE A 286 -15.97 5.32 13.08
C PHE A 286 -14.55 5.80 13.39
N TYR A 287 -13.60 5.37 12.58
CA TYR A 287 -12.29 5.98 12.43
C TYR A 287 -12.15 6.47 10.98
N ILE A 288 -11.82 7.74 10.76
CA ILE A 288 -11.72 8.33 9.42
C ILE A 288 -10.40 9.08 9.27
N GLY A 289 -9.28 8.38 9.24
CA GLY A 289 -7.99 9.02 9.44
C GLY A 289 -6.80 8.37 8.74
N PRO A 290 -5.59 8.88 9.02
CA PRO A 290 -4.36 8.29 8.51
C PRO A 290 -4.14 6.90 9.12
N MET A 291 -3.56 5.99 8.36
CA MET A 291 -3.21 4.65 8.83
C MET A 291 -1.93 4.66 9.68
N GLU A 292 -1.97 5.36 10.81
CA GLU A 292 -0.90 5.43 11.82
C GLU A 292 -1.26 4.56 13.02
N ILE A 293 -0.34 3.69 13.48
CA ILE A 293 -0.57 2.79 14.63
C ILE A 293 -1.12 3.56 15.84
N LYS A 294 -0.44 4.66 16.22
CA LYS A 294 -0.80 5.47 17.40
C LYS A 294 -2.17 6.15 17.28
N GLU A 295 -2.63 6.47 16.08
CA GLU A 295 -3.93 7.12 15.90
C GLU A 295 -5.07 6.09 15.90
N LEU A 296 -4.83 4.89 15.36
CA LEU A 296 -5.77 3.77 15.40
C LEU A 296 -5.95 3.26 16.85
N GLU A 297 -4.86 3.03 17.57
CA GLU A 297 -4.88 2.52 18.96
C GLU A 297 -5.57 3.45 19.95
N LYS A 298 -5.59 4.77 19.70
CA LYS A 298 -6.33 5.73 20.53
C LYS A 298 -7.83 5.52 20.50
N ILE A 299 -8.36 4.97 19.40
CA ILE A 299 -9.79 4.71 19.24
C ILE A 299 -10.10 3.26 19.63
N ASP A 300 -9.44 2.29 18.99
CA ASP A 300 -9.58 0.87 19.30
C ASP A 300 -8.27 0.15 18.91
N PRO A 301 -7.59 -0.54 19.84
CA PRO A 301 -6.40 -1.35 19.54
C PRO A 301 -6.62 -2.37 18.40
N GLY A 302 -7.84 -2.87 18.23
CA GLY A 302 -8.24 -3.77 17.16
C GLY A 302 -8.17 -3.15 15.76
N PHE A 303 -8.25 -1.82 15.64
CA PHE A 303 -8.14 -1.12 14.35
C PHE A 303 -6.74 -1.19 13.75
N THR A 304 -5.71 -1.49 14.55
CA THR A 304 -4.35 -1.72 14.04
C THR A 304 -4.29 -2.87 13.02
N LYS A 305 -5.21 -3.83 13.08
CA LYS A 305 -5.31 -4.93 12.11
C LYS A 305 -5.70 -4.46 10.71
N ALA A 306 -6.20 -3.23 10.55
CA ALA A 306 -6.37 -2.60 9.24
C ALA A 306 -5.01 -2.35 8.55
N LEU A 307 -3.92 -2.21 9.31
CA LEU A 307 -2.53 -2.17 8.84
C LEU A 307 -2.04 -3.57 8.47
N ASN A 308 -2.62 -4.14 7.42
CA ASN A 308 -2.24 -5.47 6.97
C ASN A 308 -1.21 -5.38 5.83
N PHE A 309 0.00 -5.83 6.12
CA PHE A 309 1.16 -5.87 5.23
C PHE A 309 1.37 -7.27 4.61
N GLY A 310 0.32 -8.09 4.55
CA GLY A 310 0.36 -9.45 4.01
C GLY A 310 0.92 -10.49 4.99
N PHE A 311 1.53 -11.56 4.48
CA PHE A 311 2.07 -12.66 5.30
C PHE A 311 3.11 -12.21 6.33
N LEU A 312 3.86 -11.14 6.04
CA LEU A 312 4.92 -10.61 6.91
C LEU A 312 4.44 -9.47 7.83
N THR A 313 3.13 -9.32 8.06
CA THR A 313 2.54 -8.22 8.86
C THR A 313 3.21 -8.06 10.22
N SER A 314 3.44 -9.15 10.95
CA SER A 314 4.08 -9.08 12.27
C SER A 314 5.50 -8.48 12.19
N ILE A 315 6.28 -8.86 11.18
CA ILE A 315 7.63 -8.33 10.96
C ILE A 315 7.56 -6.86 10.55
N SER A 316 6.65 -6.50 9.64
CA SER A 316 6.43 -5.11 9.22
C SER A 316 6.06 -4.20 10.40
N LEU A 317 5.17 -4.64 11.30
CA LEU A 317 4.80 -3.88 12.50
C LEU A 317 5.99 -3.68 13.46
N ILE A 318 6.83 -4.71 13.65
CA ILE A 318 8.05 -4.61 14.46
C ILE A 318 9.01 -3.58 13.84
N LEU A 319 9.25 -3.68 12.53
CA LEU A 319 10.15 -2.77 11.82
C LEU A 319 9.62 -1.33 11.85
N LEU A 320 8.31 -1.14 11.69
CA LEU A 320 7.67 0.17 11.81
C LEU A 320 7.82 0.75 13.21
N SER A 321 7.67 -0.07 14.25
CA SER A 321 7.83 0.34 15.64
C SER A 321 9.26 0.81 15.92
N ILE A 322 10.27 0.06 15.44
CA ILE A 322 11.69 0.43 15.56
C ILE A 322 11.98 1.72 14.78
N LEU A 323 11.41 1.85 13.57
CA LEU A 323 11.54 3.07 12.77
C LEU A 323 10.98 4.30 13.50
N GLN A 324 9.79 4.17 14.10
CA GLN A 324 9.16 5.23 14.89
C GLN A 324 9.96 5.56 16.15
N PHE A 325 10.60 4.57 16.79
CA PHE A 325 11.49 4.79 17.91
C PHE A 325 12.69 5.67 17.51
N PHE A 326 13.39 5.34 16.43
CA PHE A 326 14.47 6.20 15.94
C PHE A 326 13.98 7.59 15.52
N TYR A 327 12.80 7.66 14.91
CA TYR A 327 12.20 8.93 14.57
C TYR A 327 11.90 9.79 15.81
N SER A 328 11.45 9.21 16.92
CA SER A 328 11.20 9.97 18.15
C SER A 328 12.46 10.59 18.77
N ILE A 329 13.64 10.08 18.42
CA ILE A 329 14.92 10.61 18.88
C ILE A 329 15.44 11.66 17.89
N PHE A 330 15.56 11.30 16.62
CA PHE A 330 16.24 12.12 15.61
C PHE A 330 15.32 13.05 14.83
N HIS A 331 14.00 12.84 14.89
CA HIS A 331 12.97 13.60 14.17
C HIS A 331 13.22 13.65 12.64
N ASN A 332 13.92 12.65 12.10
CA ASN A 332 14.27 12.53 10.68
C ASN A 332 14.11 11.09 10.22
N TYR A 333 13.17 10.84 9.30
CA TYR A 333 12.89 9.50 8.81
C TYR A 333 14.03 8.90 7.99
N GLY A 334 14.79 9.70 7.24
CA GLY A 334 15.95 9.20 6.51
C GLY A 334 17.04 8.67 7.43
N LEU A 335 17.40 9.41 8.48
CA LEU A 335 18.32 8.92 9.53
C LEU A 335 17.76 7.69 10.25
N SER A 336 16.46 7.67 10.51
CA SER A 336 15.78 6.53 11.14
C SER A 336 15.88 5.28 10.28
N ILE A 337 15.74 5.40 8.96
CA ILE A 337 15.95 4.30 8.00
C ILE A 337 17.41 3.83 8.03
N LEU A 338 18.40 4.74 8.05
CA LEU A 338 19.82 4.37 8.14
C LEU A 338 20.10 3.54 9.41
N LEU A 339 19.62 4.01 10.56
CA LEU A 339 19.81 3.34 11.85
C LEU A 339 19.09 1.99 11.90
N LEU A 340 17.85 1.93 11.40
CA LEU A 340 17.13 0.67 11.25
C LEU A 340 17.92 -0.32 10.39
N THR A 341 18.51 0.15 9.29
CA THR A 341 19.34 -0.66 8.41
C THR A 341 20.55 -1.22 9.15
N LEU A 342 21.24 -0.40 9.96
CA LEU A 342 22.37 -0.83 10.77
C LEU A 342 21.97 -1.88 11.80
N CYS A 343 20.83 -1.70 12.47
CA CYS A 343 20.29 -2.69 13.41
C CYS A 343 19.99 -4.04 12.75
N ILE A 344 19.34 -4.01 11.57
CA ILE A 344 19.05 -5.22 10.79
C ILE A 344 20.36 -5.91 10.40
N ASN A 345 21.34 -5.16 9.88
CA ASN A 345 22.63 -5.72 9.47
C ASN A 345 23.40 -6.30 10.65
N LEU A 346 23.33 -5.65 11.81
CA LEU A 346 23.94 -6.15 13.05
C LEU A 346 23.27 -7.45 13.52
N PHE A 347 21.95 -7.53 13.44
CA PHE A 347 21.20 -8.76 13.77
C PHE A 347 21.55 -9.92 12.83
N LEU A 348 21.69 -9.63 11.53
CA LEU A 348 22.05 -10.63 10.51
C LEU A 348 23.56 -10.90 10.41
N TYR A 349 24.39 -10.11 11.11
CA TYR A 349 25.85 -10.19 11.08
C TYR A 349 26.44 -11.60 11.19
N PRO A 350 26.07 -12.44 12.19
CA PRO A 350 26.69 -13.76 12.33
C PRO A 350 26.43 -14.67 11.12
N LEU A 351 25.29 -14.48 10.47
CA LEU A 351 24.88 -15.24 9.30
C LEU A 351 25.57 -14.71 8.04
N THR A 352 25.61 -13.39 7.86
CA THR A 352 26.37 -12.73 6.79
C THR A 352 27.85 -13.09 6.86
N PHE A 353 28.45 -13.11 8.05
CA PHE A 353 29.84 -13.52 8.26
C PHE A 353 30.11 -14.95 7.78
N LYS A 354 29.24 -15.90 8.15
CA LYS A 354 29.35 -17.30 7.71
C LYS A 354 29.25 -17.43 6.19
N SER A 355 28.34 -16.69 5.57
CA SER A 355 28.21 -16.65 4.11
C SER A 355 29.46 -16.08 3.43
N LEU A 356 29.97 -14.93 3.90
CA LEU A 356 31.18 -14.31 3.36
C LEU A 356 32.39 -15.23 3.49
N LYS A 357 32.52 -15.94 4.61
CA LYS A 357 33.58 -16.95 4.81
C LYS A 357 33.43 -18.14 3.84
N SER A 358 32.20 -18.59 3.58
CA SER A 358 31.95 -19.64 2.57
C SER A 358 32.32 -19.15 1.16
N MET A 359 32.04 -17.88 0.85
CA MET A 359 32.40 -17.30 -0.44
C MET A 359 33.91 -17.21 -0.61
N GLN A 360 34.64 -16.82 0.44
CA GLN A 360 36.10 -16.79 0.41
C GLN A 360 36.71 -18.18 0.11
N LYS A 361 36.20 -19.24 0.76
CA LYS A 361 36.64 -20.61 0.45
C LYS A 361 36.34 -21.02 -0.99
N LEU A 362 35.21 -20.58 -1.54
CA LEU A 362 34.86 -20.84 -2.93
C LEU A 362 35.82 -20.12 -3.89
N GLN A 363 36.26 -18.92 -3.53
CA GLN A 363 37.27 -18.16 -4.26
C GLN A 363 38.63 -18.88 -4.26
N GLU A 364 39.06 -19.42 -3.11
CA GLU A 364 40.30 -20.21 -2.99
C GLU A 364 40.31 -21.47 -3.88
N LEU A 365 39.13 -22.06 -4.13
CA LEU A 365 38.98 -23.22 -5.03
C LEU A 365 39.00 -22.85 -6.52
N GLY A 366 38.98 -21.56 -6.87
CA GLY A 366 38.93 -21.06 -8.25
C GLY A 366 39.95 -21.72 -9.20
N PRO A 367 41.25 -21.79 -8.87
CA PRO A 367 42.26 -22.43 -9.71
C PRO A 367 42.00 -23.91 -9.98
N HIS A 368 41.50 -24.64 -8.98
CA HIS A 368 41.15 -26.06 -9.12
C HIS A 368 39.93 -26.26 -10.04
N ILE A 369 38.93 -25.39 -9.93
CA ILE A 369 37.75 -25.40 -10.81
C ILE A 369 38.17 -25.13 -12.25
N GLU A 370 39.12 -24.22 -12.47
CA GLU A 370 39.61 -23.90 -13.81
C GLU A 370 40.37 -25.07 -14.43
N LYS A 371 41.18 -25.78 -13.65
CA LYS A 371 41.85 -27.01 -14.11
C LYS A 371 40.83 -28.08 -14.53
N ILE A 372 39.80 -28.32 -13.72
CA ILE A 372 38.73 -29.28 -14.06
C ILE A 372 37.98 -28.86 -15.34
N ARG A 373 37.73 -27.55 -15.53
CA ARG A 373 37.13 -27.02 -16.78
C ARG A 373 38.01 -27.26 -17.99
N GLN A 374 39.33 -27.11 -17.85
CA GLN A 374 40.26 -27.35 -18.95
C GLN A 374 40.36 -28.83 -19.33
N GLU A 375 40.31 -29.73 -18.33
CA GLU A 375 40.37 -31.19 -18.54
C GLU A 375 39.06 -31.77 -19.09
N ASN A 376 37.91 -31.14 -18.84
CA ASN A 376 36.58 -31.66 -19.21
C ASN A 376 35.79 -30.72 -20.17
N LYS A 377 36.48 -30.01 -21.08
CA LYS A 377 35.84 -29.06 -22.02
C LYS A 377 34.73 -29.69 -22.87
N ASP A 378 34.90 -30.95 -23.26
CA ASP A 378 34.00 -31.64 -24.20
C ASP A 378 32.88 -32.44 -23.51
N ASN A 379 32.87 -32.51 -22.17
CA ASN A 379 31.88 -33.29 -21.42
C ASN A 379 31.26 -32.48 -20.26
N PRO A 380 30.17 -31.73 -20.51
CA PRO A 380 29.55 -30.88 -19.50
C PRO A 380 28.96 -31.67 -18.31
N THR A 381 28.54 -32.91 -18.54
CA THR A 381 28.00 -33.77 -17.47
C THR A 381 29.10 -34.19 -16.50
N LYS A 382 30.26 -34.60 -17.03
CA LYS A 382 31.43 -34.97 -16.23
C LYS A 382 32.01 -33.75 -15.50
N LEU A 383 32.09 -32.61 -16.18
CA LEU A 383 32.48 -31.32 -15.61
C LEU A 383 31.66 -30.97 -14.35
N ASN A 384 30.34 -30.98 -14.45
CA ASN A 384 29.46 -30.66 -13.33
C ASN A 384 29.61 -31.63 -12.16
N LYS A 385 29.85 -32.92 -12.44
CA LYS A 385 30.05 -33.96 -11.42
C LYS A 385 31.36 -33.74 -10.66
N GLU A 386 32.47 -33.50 -11.35
CA GLU A 386 33.78 -33.28 -10.73
C GLU A 386 33.82 -31.96 -9.93
N ILE A 387 33.20 -30.90 -10.43
CA ILE A 387 33.04 -29.64 -9.68
C ILE A 387 32.25 -29.88 -8.38
N MET A 388 31.17 -30.66 -8.43
CA MET A 388 30.37 -30.96 -7.23
C MET A 388 31.12 -31.86 -6.24
N GLU A 389 31.90 -32.83 -6.74
CA GLU A 389 32.78 -33.66 -5.89
C GLU A 389 33.87 -32.84 -5.23
N LEU A 390 34.44 -31.85 -5.93
CA LEU A 390 35.39 -30.88 -5.36
C LEU A 390 34.74 -30.10 -4.21
N TYR A 391 33.54 -29.54 -4.42
CA TYR A 391 32.80 -28.82 -3.37
C TYR A 391 32.51 -29.70 -2.15
N ARG A 392 32.14 -30.96 -2.35
CA ARG A 392 31.93 -31.93 -1.25
C ARG A 392 33.22 -32.23 -0.50
N ARG A 393 34.34 -32.44 -1.22
CA ARG A 393 35.65 -32.75 -0.62
C ARG A 393 36.14 -31.61 0.28
N TYR A 394 35.97 -30.37 -0.15
CA TYR A 394 36.34 -29.18 0.61
C TYR A 394 35.24 -28.66 1.55
N LYS A 395 34.09 -29.35 1.62
CA LYS A 395 32.92 -29.00 2.45
C LYS A 395 32.47 -27.54 2.25
N VAL A 396 32.47 -27.08 1.00
CA VAL A 396 32.02 -25.74 0.61
C VAL A 396 30.64 -25.84 -0.02
N ASN A 397 29.73 -24.94 0.34
CA ASN A 397 28.41 -24.88 -0.28
C ASN A 397 28.40 -23.80 -1.38
N PRO A 398 28.15 -24.16 -2.67
CA PRO A 398 28.10 -23.19 -3.76
C PRO A 398 26.96 -22.17 -3.60
N MET A 399 25.88 -22.51 -2.85
CA MET A 399 24.81 -21.56 -2.52
C MET A 399 25.16 -20.60 -1.39
N GLY A 400 26.31 -20.78 -0.73
CA GLY A 400 26.76 -19.90 0.33
C GLY A 400 26.95 -18.45 -0.13
N GLY A 401 27.22 -18.21 -1.42
CA GLY A 401 27.42 -16.86 -1.99
C GLY A 401 26.13 -16.07 -2.26
N CYS A 402 25.01 -16.74 -2.54
CA CYS A 402 23.71 -16.08 -2.72
C CYS A 402 22.85 -16.08 -1.45
N LEU A 403 23.28 -16.82 -0.41
CA LEU A 403 22.60 -16.91 0.87
C LEU A 403 22.27 -15.53 1.52
N PRO A 404 23.15 -14.51 1.49
CA PRO A 404 22.84 -13.20 2.07
C PRO A 404 21.64 -12.55 1.38
N MET A 405 21.56 -12.67 0.05
CA MET A 405 20.47 -12.11 -0.74
C MET A 405 19.15 -12.79 -0.39
N VAL A 406 19.13 -14.12 -0.29
CA VAL A 406 17.92 -14.89 0.07
C VAL A 406 17.41 -14.51 1.46
N LEU A 407 18.30 -14.35 2.43
CA LEU A 407 17.94 -13.96 3.80
C LEU A 407 17.46 -12.50 3.89
N GLN A 408 17.98 -11.65 3.02
CA GLN A 408 17.56 -10.26 2.94
C GLN A 408 16.20 -10.09 2.27
N MET A 409 15.78 -11.02 1.40
CA MET A 409 14.49 -10.94 0.69
C MET A 409 13.28 -10.83 1.64
N PRO A 410 13.09 -11.65 2.69
CA PRO A 410 11.99 -11.47 3.64
C PRO A 410 12.01 -10.11 4.33
N VAL A 411 13.19 -9.64 4.75
CA VAL A 411 13.33 -8.32 5.40
C VAL A 411 13.00 -7.20 4.42
N PHE A 412 13.46 -7.33 3.18
CA PHE A 412 13.16 -6.38 2.10
C PHE A 412 11.66 -6.33 1.80
N ILE A 413 10.98 -7.47 1.68
CA ILE A 413 9.53 -7.51 1.44
C ILE A 413 8.78 -6.87 2.61
N ALA A 414 9.19 -7.16 3.85
CA ALA A 414 8.60 -6.56 5.04
C ALA A 414 8.78 -5.03 5.07
N LEU A 415 9.99 -4.54 4.75
CA LEU A 415 10.27 -3.11 4.64
C LEU A 415 9.57 -2.46 3.45
N TYR A 416 9.50 -3.12 2.29
CA TYR A 416 8.76 -2.63 1.15
C TYR A 416 7.30 -2.40 1.54
N ASN A 417 6.66 -3.38 2.18
CA ASN A 417 5.27 -3.24 2.60
C ASN A 417 5.10 -2.14 3.65
N THR A 418 6.04 -2.05 4.61
CA THR A 418 6.03 -1.01 5.66
C THR A 418 6.19 0.37 5.03
N LEU A 419 7.34 0.62 4.41
CA LEU A 419 7.70 1.94 3.90
C LEU A 419 6.79 2.42 2.75
N SER A 420 6.26 1.49 1.93
CA SER A 420 5.38 1.86 0.83
C SER A 420 3.95 2.18 1.28
N ARG A 421 3.52 1.78 2.49
CA ARG A 421 2.15 2.03 2.99
C ARG A 421 2.12 2.90 4.25
N SER A 422 3.28 3.17 4.85
CA SER A 422 3.41 4.07 5.98
C SER A 422 3.16 5.50 5.57
N VAL A 423 2.03 6.02 6.02
CA VAL A 423 1.61 7.40 5.85
C VAL A 423 2.57 8.38 6.55
N GLU A 424 3.37 7.90 7.50
CA GLU A 424 4.42 8.65 8.18
C GLU A 424 5.57 9.11 7.28
N LEU A 425 5.88 8.34 6.23
CA LEU A 425 6.97 8.66 5.30
C LEU A 425 6.57 9.64 4.21
N LYS A 426 5.26 9.89 4.08
CA LYS A 426 4.72 10.82 3.12
C LYS A 426 5.21 12.23 3.43
N ASN A 427 5.74 12.91 2.41
CA ASN A 427 6.41 14.20 2.52
C ASN A 427 7.56 14.24 3.54
N ALA A 428 8.15 13.09 3.91
CA ALA A 428 9.32 13.07 4.79
C ALA A 428 10.59 13.36 3.98
N PRO A 429 11.30 14.47 4.23
CA PRO A 429 12.48 14.83 3.45
C PRO A 429 13.76 14.17 3.99
N PHE A 430 14.72 13.92 3.11
CA PHE A 430 16.08 13.51 3.48
C PHE A 430 17.09 13.89 2.39
N LEU A 431 18.10 14.70 2.75
CA LEU A 431 19.07 15.25 1.79
C LEU A 431 18.37 15.97 0.62
N TRP A 432 18.49 15.47 -0.61
CA TRP A 432 17.78 16.00 -1.79
C TRP A 432 16.39 15.39 -1.99
N ILE A 433 16.05 14.31 -1.29
CA ILE A 433 14.77 13.61 -1.40
C ILE A 433 13.72 14.44 -0.68
N LYS A 434 12.64 14.78 -1.39
CA LYS A 434 11.51 15.54 -0.83
C LYS A 434 10.44 14.65 -0.19
N ASP A 435 10.32 13.41 -0.65
CA ASP A 435 9.34 12.43 -0.14
C ASP A 435 9.93 11.01 -0.17
N LEU A 436 10.15 10.42 1.01
CA LEU A 436 10.67 9.06 1.17
C LEU A 436 9.68 7.96 0.73
N SER A 437 8.39 8.27 0.61
CA SER A 437 7.32 7.35 0.20
C SER A 437 7.12 7.26 -1.32
N MET A 438 7.74 8.17 -2.08
CA MET A 438 7.71 8.24 -3.54
C MET A 438 9.09 7.89 -4.13
N PRO A 439 9.15 7.52 -5.43
CA PRO A 439 10.43 7.40 -6.13
C PRO A 439 11.27 8.67 -5.99
N ASP A 440 12.59 8.52 -5.99
CA ASP A 440 13.51 9.65 -5.96
C ASP A 440 13.28 10.55 -7.18
N ALA A 441 13.50 11.86 -7.05
CA ALA A 441 13.29 12.82 -8.12
C ALA A 441 14.27 13.98 -7.94
N PHE A 442 15.56 13.69 -8.16
CA PHE A 442 16.62 14.67 -7.98
C PHE A 442 16.50 15.83 -8.97
N PHE A 443 16.19 15.53 -10.23
CA PHE A 443 15.99 16.53 -11.28
C PHE A 443 14.78 16.20 -12.14
N HIS A 444 13.78 17.07 -12.21
CA HIS A 444 12.61 16.88 -13.08
C HIS A 444 12.96 17.25 -14.53
N LEU A 445 12.59 16.40 -15.48
CA LEU A 445 12.74 16.68 -16.91
C LEU A 445 11.47 17.31 -17.47
N SER A 446 11.62 18.14 -18.50
CA SER A 446 10.50 18.76 -19.23
C SER A 446 9.67 17.76 -20.07
N GLY A 447 10.10 16.50 -20.16
CA GLY A 447 9.43 15.45 -20.93
C GLY A 447 9.57 14.08 -20.25
N ASN A 448 8.71 13.15 -20.63
CA ASN A 448 8.72 11.78 -20.11
C ASN A 448 9.60 10.90 -21.01
N ILE A 449 10.74 10.42 -20.49
CA ILE A 449 11.63 9.52 -21.23
C ILE A 449 11.18 8.07 -20.96
N PRO A 450 10.98 7.23 -22.00
CA PRO A 450 10.69 5.81 -21.81
C PRO A 450 11.71 5.14 -20.87
N LEU A 451 11.24 4.29 -19.94
CA LEU A 451 12.00 3.66 -18.83
C LEU A 451 12.51 4.58 -17.72
N LEU A 452 12.90 5.82 -18.01
CA LEU A 452 13.48 6.78 -17.04
C LEU A 452 12.44 7.70 -16.41
N GLY A 453 11.22 7.75 -16.94
CA GLY A 453 10.15 8.58 -16.38
C GLY A 453 10.38 10.08 -16.61
N SER A 454 9.79 10.89 -15.73
CA SER A 454 9.78 12.36 -15.78
C SER A 454 10.83 13.03 -14.88
N ALA A 455 11.67 12.25 -14.20
CA ALA A 455 12.73 12.77 -13.34
C ALA A 455 13.97 11.88 -13.44
N ILE A 456 15.15 12.43 -13.14
CA ILE A 456 16.40 11.69 -12.92
C ILE A 456 16.47 11.30 -11.45
N ASN A 457 16.57 10.00 -11.19
CA ASN A 457 16.62 9.45 -9.83
C ASN A 457 18.08 9.18 -9.47
N LEU A 458 18.65 9.97 -8.56
CA LEU A 458 20.05 9.85 -8.15
C LEU A 458 20.29 8.62 -7.27
N LEU A 459 19.35 8.27 -6.39
CA LEU A 459 19.46 7.15 -5.45
C LEU A 459 19.65 5.79 -6.16
N PRO A 460 18.84 5.42 -7.17
CA PRO A 460 19.05 4.21 -7.96
C PRO A 460 20.40 4.20 -8.69
N ILE A 461 20.90 5.35 -9.15
CA ILE A 461 22.22 5.45 -9.80
C ILE A 461 23.34 5.17 -8.79
N LEU A 462 23.26 5.76 -7.60
CA LEU A 462 24.20 5.47 -6.50
C LEU A 462 24.15 3.99 -6.10
N MET A 463 22.95 3.40 -6.11
CA MET A 463 22.73 1.99 -5.84
C MET A 463 23.43 1.10 -6.87
N ILE A 464 23.31 1.40 -8.16
CA ILE A 464 24.04 0.68 -9.23
C ILE A 464 25.55 0.76 -8.97
N GLY A 465 26.07 1.94 -8.66
CA GLY A 465 27.49 2.14 -8.31
C GLY A 465 27.92 1.30 -7.11
N ALA A 466 27.11 1.24 -6.07
CA ALA A 466 27.38 0.43 -4.89
C ALA A 466 27.40 -1.08 -5.19
N MET A 467 26.49 -1.59 -6.04
CA MET A 467 26.51 -2.99 -6.47
C MET A 467 27.75 -3.31 -7.30
N ILE A 468 28.15 -2.42 -8.21
CA ILE A 468 29.38 -2.59 -9.01
C ILE A 468 30.60 -2.63 -8.08
N LEU A 469 30.67 -1.75 -7.09
CA LEU A 469 31.75 -1.77 -6.10
C LEU A 469 31.76 -3.08 -5.30
N GLN A 470 30.60 -3.53 -4.82
CA GLN A 470 30.44 -4.80 -4.11
C GLN A 470 30.95 -5.99 -4.95
N GLN A 471 30.59 -6.01 -6.23
CA GLN A 471 31.05 -7.04 -7.16
C GLN A 471 32.55 -6.97 -7.39
N LYS A 472 33.13 -5.77 -7.55
CA LYS A 472 34.58 -5.61 -7.70
C LYS A 472 35.33 -6.09 -6.47
N ILE A 473 34.86 -5.80 -5.26
CA ILE A 473 35.45 -6.34 -4.02
C ILE A 473 35.37 -7.88 -4.03
N SER A 474 34.26 -8.43 -4.49
CA SER A 474 34.05 -9.88 -4.61
C SER A 474 34.95 -10.55 -5.68
N GLN A 475 35.27 -9.84 -6.76
CA GLN A 475 36.06 -10.35 -7.88
C GLN A 475 37.57 -10.11 -7.71
N SER A 476 37.98 -9.06 -6.97
CA SER A 476 39.37 -8.63 -6.81
C SER A 476 40.29 -9.66 -6.14
N THR A 477 39.73 -10.63 -5.43
CA THR A 477 40.46 -11.71 -4.75
C THR A 477 40.62 -12.97 -5.60
N THR A 478 40.05 -13.01 -6.80
CA THR A 478 40.12 -14.17 -7.70
C THR A 478 40.74 -13.76 -9.03
N GLY A 479 41.82 -14.44 -9.40
CA GLY A 479 42.24 -14.51 -10.80
C GLY A 479 41.09 -15.02 -11.69
N SER A 480 41.30 -15.00 -13.00
CA SER A 480 40.33 -15.20 -14.09
C SER A 480 39.54 -16.53 -14.16
N SER A 481 39.20 -17.19 -13.05
CA SER A 481 38.51 -18.49 -12.98
C SER A 481 36.97 -18.41 -12.92
N GLN A 482 36.38 -17.23 -13.15
CA GLN A 482 34.92 -17.06 -13.17
C GLN A 482 34.39 -17.42 -14.56
N SER A 483 33.34 -18.27 -14.66
CA SER A 483 32.78 -18.60 -15.97
C SER A 483 32.27 -17.33 -16.66
N GLU A 484 32.39 -17.25 -17.98
CA GLU A 484 31.89 -16.10 -18.78
C GLU A 484 30.43 -15.76 -18.44
N GLN A 485 29.62 -16.79 -18.16
CA GLN A 485 28.24 -16.68 -17.70
C GLN A 485 28.10 -15.90 -16.38
N GLN A 486 28.95 -16.15 -15.38
CA GLN A 486 28.91 -15.45 -14.10
C GLN A 486 29.37 -14.00 -14.23
N ARG A 487 30.32 -13.71 -15.14
CA ARG A 487 30.73 -12.34 -15.46
C ARG A 487 29.61 -11.55 -16.14
N LEU A 488 28.90 -12.17 -17.08
CA LEU A 488 27.76 -11.56 -17.74
C LEU A 488 26.62 -11.26 -16.75
N ILE A 489 26.27 -12.22 -15.88
CA ILE A 489 25.27 -12.02 -14.83
C ILE A 489 25.72 -10.91 -13.87
N ALA A 490 27.00 -10.90 -13.46
CA ALA A 490 27.52 -9.85 -12.60
C ALA A 490 27.36 -8.46 -13.25
N ASN A 491 27.70 -8.28 -14.52
CA ASN A 491 27.61 -6.97 -15.16
C ASN A 491 26.16 -6.51 -15.42
N ILE A 492 25.25 -7.43 -15.75
CA ILE A 492 23.85 -7.09 -16.07
C ILE A 492 23.01 -6.84 -14.80
N MET A 493 23.27 -7.59 -13.74
CA MET A 493 22.42 -7.59 -12.54
C MET A 493 22.29 -6.20 -11.87
N PRO A 494 23.36 -5.41 -11.67
CA PRO A 494 23.27 -4.05 -11.14
C PRO A 494 22.36 -3.14 -11.96
N VAL A 495 22.48 -3.21 -13.30
CA VAL A 495 21.68 -2.40 -14.22
C VAL A 495 20.21 -2.80 -14.13
N MET A 496 19.92 -4.11 -14.11
CA MET A 496 18.56 -4.63 -13.94
C MET A 496 17.93 -4.19 -12.60
N PHE A 497 18.64 -4.31 -11.48
CA PHE A 497 18.15 -3.82 -10.19
C PHE A 497 18.00 -2.30 -10.16
N GLY A 498 18.89 -1.57 -10.84
CA GLY A 498 18.78 -0.13 -11.02
C GLY A 498 17.44 0.29 -11.64
N PHE A 499 16.99 -0.39 -12.69
CA PHE A 499 15.68 -0.15 -13.31
C PHE A 499 14.52 -0.50 -12.37
N ILE A 500 14.63 -1.58 -11.59
CA ILE A 500 13.60 -1.94 -10.61
C ILE A 500 13.51 -0.85 -9.52
N PHE A 501 14.64 -0.45 -8.95
CA PHE A 501 14.71 0.58 -7.91
C PHE A 501 14.26 1.95 -8.39
N TYR A 502 14.29 2.21 -9.70
CA TYR A 502 13.76 3.43 -10.28
C TYR A 502 12.27 3.66 -9.99
N SER A 503 11.50 2.57 -9.89
CA SER A 503 10.06 2.61 -9.64
C SER A 503 9.68 2.40 -8.16
N LEU A 504 10.66 2.18 -7.28
CA LEU A 504 10.41 1.93 -5.85
C LEU A 504 10.50 3.21 -5.02
N PRO A 505 9.85 3.25 -3.83
CA PRO A 505 10.00 4.37 -2.90
C PRO A 505 11.47 4.62 -2.53
N SER A 506 11.87 5.89 -2.53
CA SER A 506 13.24 6.31 -2.24
C SER A 506 13.72 5.88 -0.85
N GLY A 507 12.84 5.82 0.15
CA GLY A 507 13.17 5.30 1.48
C GLY A 507 13.57 3.82 1.48
N LEU A 508 12.97 3.01 0.60
CA LEU A 508 13.36 1.61 0.45
C LEU A 508 14.70 1.46 -0.29
N VAL A 509 14.90 2.28 -1.33
CA VAL A 509 16.18 2.32 -2.06
C VAL A 509 17.31 2.79 -1.15
N LEU A 510 17.04 3.76 -0.27
CA LEU A 510 17.97 4.23 0.76
C LEU A 510 18.38 3.11 1.72
N TYR A 511 17.42 2.33 2.21
CA TYR A 511 17.68 1.14 3.02
C TYR A 511 18.61 0.18 2.28
N TRP A 512 18.28 -0.16 1.03
CA TRP A 512 19.05 -1.14 0.28
C TRP A 512 20.48 -0.65 0.02
N LEU A 513 20.64 0.61 -0.42
CA LEU A 513 21.95 1.24 -0.62
C LEU A 513 22.80 1.16 0.64
N THR A 514 22.23 1.53 1.78
CA THR A 514 22.92 1.51 3.07
C THR A 514 23.34 0.10 3.45
N SER A 515 22.45 -0.88 3.28
CA SER A 515 22.76 -2.28 3.57
C SER A 515 23.87 -2.83 2.68
N THR A 516 23.87 -2.48 1.39
CA THR A 516 24.92 -2.86 0.43
C THR A 516 26.25 -2.24 0.80
N VAL A 517 26.29 -0.96 1.19
CA VAL A 517 27.52 -0.28 1.62
C VAL A 517 28.09 -0.93 2.89
N VAL A 518 27.24 -1.22 3.88
CA VAL A 518 27.65 -1.88 5.14
C VAL A 518 28.22 -3.26 4.87
N THR A 519 27.51 -4.08 4.08
CA THR A 519 27.93 -5.44 3.75
C THR A 519 29.22 -5.44 2.92
N SER A 520 29.35 -4.53 1.96
CA SER A 520 30.56 -4.39 1.13
C SER A 520 31.76 -3.96 1.97
N SER A 521 31.55 -3.06 2.93
CA SER A 521 32.59 -2.64 3.87
C SER A 521 33.06 -3.82 4.72
N MET A 522 32.13 -4.58 5.29
CA MET A 522 32.43 -5.81 6.04
C MET A 522 33.23 -6.81 5.20
N GLN A 523 32.79 -7.04 3.97
CA GLN A 523 33.47 -7.93 3.03
C GLN A 523 34.90 -7.46 2.72
N PHE A 524 35.08 -6.18 2.44
CA PHE A 524 36.39 -5.59 2.17
C PHE A 524 37.36 -5.79 3.36
N PHE A 525 36.90 -5.51 4.59
CA PHE A 525 37.71 -5.72 5.80
C PHE A 525 38.06 -7.20 6.02
N MET A 526 37.12 -8.12 5.80
CA MET A 526 37.37 -9.56 5.93
C MET A 526 38.43 -10.05 4.93
N PHE A 527 38.30 -9.67 3.66
CA PHE A 527 39.22 -10.11 2.61
C PHE A 527 40.62 -9.52 2.77
N LYS A 528 40.72 -8.24 3.17
CA LYS A 528 42.01 -7.61 3.47
C LYS A 528 42.71 -8.32 4.64
N LYS A 529 41.99 -8.70 5.68
CA LYS A 529 42.57 -9.44 6.82
C LYS A 529 43.07 -10.82 6.40
N ALA A 530 42.36 -11.51 5.51
CA ALA A 530 42.78 -12.80 4.99
C ALA A 530 43.98 -12.72 4.03
N ALA A 531 44.17 -11.61 3.32
CA ALA A 531 45.34 -11.41 2.47
C ALA A 531 46.63 -11.07 3.24
N ASN A 532 46.50 -10.63 4.50
CA ASN A 532 47.60 -10.26 5.39
C ASN A 532 48.00 -11.36 6.40
N VAL A 533 47.35 -12.52 6.33
CA VAL A 533 47.63 -13.74 7.12
C VAL A 533 48.06 -14.82 6.15
#